data_AF-A0A1F3VSW9-F1
#
_entry.id   AF-A0A1F3VSW9-F1
#
_cell.length_a   1.000
_cell.length_b   1.000
_cell.length_c   1.000
_cell.angle_alpha   90.00
_cell.angle_beta   90.00
_cell.angle_gamma   90.00
#
_symmetry.space_group_name_H-M   'P 1'
#
loop_
_entity.id
_entity.type
_entity.pdbx_description
1 polymer ?
#
loop_
_entity_poly.entity_id
_entity_poly.type
_entity_poly.pdbx_seq_one_letter_code
_entity_poly.pdbx_strand_id
1 'polypeptide(L)'
;MKKQILNSLNSLLIMTLLSSCTSGFKFQTPESIESKMARYKNKSDYLGGTPKFHVMNMNTDSFKSNRTRTPASRNIEQETTQMQNELNTSSYKKTYFMLLLSQYETLTRLTGTSQPQINVCPGFHSSIVELRNQIPHTSLTNSNVNLNFSLDTAAWNDEYLALFPELMLPLSLGENQPTLADIIKQHNVIDFKQAEGLVKQAIDTHALKLYKELEYLCENGASSNYYKFENLLTDIDQKKNFIPSKLHASILFKTTIFSNMILINSLQYQKDQRSIASYDSSSANASIVDQLDLGWIKTYLKEMNKRK
;
A
#
# COMPACT_ATOMS: atom_id res chain seq x y z
N MET A 1 14.86 -5.84 87.52
CA MET A 1 14.41 -4.72 86.66
C MET A 1 14.98 -4.70 85.23
N LYS A 2 16.25 -5.08 84.97
CA LYS A 2 16.82 -5.04 83.59
C LYS A 2 16.16 -5.98 82.56
N LYS A 3 15.60 -7.12 82.98
CA LYS A 3 14.99 -8.12 82.07
C LYS A 3 13.62 -7.69 81.49
N GLN A 4 12.85 -6.88 82.22
CA GLN A 4 11.56 -6.36 81.75
C GLN A 4 11.72 -5.22 80.72
N ILE A 5 12.80 -4.46 80.81
CA ILE A 5 13.11 -3.38 79.86
C ILE A 5 13.56 -3.97 78.51
N LEU A 6 14.28 -5.09 78.52
CA LEU A 6 14.72 -5.74 77.27
C LEU A 6 13.56 -6.39 76.49
N ASN A 7 12.59 -6.99 77.19
CA ASN A 7 11.42 -7.59 76.55
C ASN A 7 10.43 -6.56 75.99
N SER A 8 10.33 -5.38 76.60
CA SER A 8 9.50 -4.27 76.09
C SER A 8 10.14 -3.61 74.87
N LEU A 9 11.47 -3.46 74.84
CA LEU A 9 12.20 -2.97 73.66
C LEU A 9 12.11 -3.93 72.46
N ASN A 10 12.23 -5.25 72.68
CA ASN A 10 12.06 -6.23 71.61
C ASN A 10 10.63 -6.29 71.07
N SER A 11 9.61 -6.11 71.92
CA SER A 11 8.21 -6.06 71.47
C SER A 11 7.91 -4.80 70.66
N LEU A 12 8.51 -3.66 71.03
CA LEU A 12 8.38 -2.40 70.30
C LEU A 12 9.04 -2.47 68.90
N LEU A 13 10.19 -3.13 68.81
CA LEU A 13 10.93 -3.29 67.55
C LEU A 13 10.22 -4.23 66.56
N ILE A 14 9.52 -5.25 67.05
CA ILE A 14 8.74 -6.17 66.21
C ILE A 14 7.48 -5.47 65.65
N MET A 15 6.86 -4.58 66.43
CA MET A 15 5.69 -3.82 65.96
C MET A 15 6.02 -2.72 64.93
N THR A 16 7.22 -2.14 64.96
CA THR A 16 7.67 -1.18 63.94
C THR A 16 8.09 -1.87 62.63
N LEU A 17 8.56 -3.11 62.69
CA LEU A 17 8.89 -3.90 61.49
C LEU A 17 7.64 -4.40 60.74
N LEU A 18 6.55 -4.73 61.45
CA LEU A 18 5.31 -5.18 60.82
C LEU A 18 4.49 -4.06 60.14
N SER A 19 4.63 -2.81 60.59
CA SER A 19 3.97 -1.64 59.99
C SER A 19 4.67 -1.11 58.73
N SER A 20 5.88 -1.60 58.43
CA SER A 20 6.65 -1.20 57.25
C SER A 20 6.33 -2.04 56.00
N CYS A 21 5.64 -3.18 56.15
CA CYS A 21 5.31 -4.08 55.04
C CYS A 21 3.90 -3.90 54.46
N THR A 22 3.03 -3.10 55.07
CA THR A 22 1.63 -2.90 54.62
C THR A 22 1.39 -1.57 53.89
N SER A 23 2.37 -0.65 53.88
CA SER A 23 2.29 0.65 53.22
C SER A 23 2.91 0.69 51.80
N GLY A 24 3.49 -0.43 51.34
CA GLY A 24 4.16 -0.52 50.04
C GLY A 24 3.31 -1.05 48.88
N PHE A 25 2.16 -1.66 49.15
CA PHE A 25 1.21 -2.02 48.10
C PHE A 25 0.38 -0.79 47.71
N LYS A 26 0.99 0.08 46.90
CA LYS A 26 0.19 0.97 46.04
C LYS A 26 -0.64 0.05 45.16
N PHE A 27 -1.90 -0.15 45.53
CA PHE A 27 -2.93 -0.55 44.59
C PHE A 27 -2.84 0.45 43.44
N GLN A 28 -2.19 0.06 42.34
CA GLN A 28 -2.35 0.78 41.09
C GLN A 28 -3.84 0.73 40.82
N THR A 29 -4.48 1.89 41.00
CA THR A 29 -5.88 2.04 40.61
C THR A 29 -5.95 1.60 39.16
N PRO A 30 -6.90 0.70 38.80
CA PRO A 30 -7.06 0.32 37.41
C PRO A 30 -7.26 1.61 36.62
N GLU A 31 -6.40 1.80 35.62
CA GLU A 31 -6.42 2.97 34.76
C GLU A 31 -7.85 3.21 34.25
N SER A 32 -8.34 4.46 34.37
CA SER A 32 -9.68 4.80 33.90
C SER A 32 -9.80 4.53 32.40
N ILE A 33 -11.01 4.18 31.95
CA ILE A 33 -11.29 4.02 30.51
C ILE A 33 -10.87 5.28 29.76
N GLU A 34 -11.11 6.46 30.34
CA GLU A 34 -10.70 7.74 29.77
C GLU A 34 -9.17 7.87 29.61
N SER A 35 -8.38 7.44 30.60
CA SER A 35 -6.92 7.45 30.49
C SER A 35 -6.40 6.42 29.47
N LYS A 36 -7.07 5.26 29.35
CA LYS A 36 -6.78 4.27 28.30
C LYS A 36 -7.11 4.80 26.91
N MET A 37 -8.25 5.47 26.77
CA MET A 37 -8.71 6.07 25.51
C MET A 37 -7.85 7.28 25.12
N ALA A 38 -7.40 8.09 26.08
CA ALA A 38 -6.52 9.23 25.84
C ALA A 38 -5.13 8.80 25.31
N ARG A 39 -4.69 7.58 25.65
CA ARG A 39 -3.46 6.97 25.12
C ARG A 39 -3.69 6.07 23.91
N TYR A 40 -4.95 5.73 23.61
CA TYR A 40 -5.29 4.94 22.45
C TYR A 40 -5.04 5.76 21.19
N LYS A 41 -3.91 5.49 20.55
CA LYS A 41 -3.70 5.88 19.16
C LYS A 41 -4.27 4.77 18.29
N ASN A 42 -5.17 5.13 17.39
CA ASN A 42 -5.69 4.17 16.44
C ASN A 42 -4.51 3.63 15.62
N LYS A 43 -4.26 2.31 15.66
CA LYS A 43 -3.20 1.68 14.87
C LYS A 43 -3.33 1.99 13.37
N SER A 44 -4.53 2.31 12.89
CA SER A 44 -4.77 2.69 11.48
C SER A 44 -4.11 4.02 11.07
N ASP A 45 -3.81 4.93 12.02
CA ASP A 45 -3.12 6.19 11.73
C ASP A 45 -1.64 5.94 11.34
N TYR A 46 -1.08 4.79 11.74
CA TYR A 46 0.31 4.40 11.44
C TYR A 46 0.48 3.60 10.15
N LEU A 47 -0.62 3.24 9.47
CA LEU A 47 -0.56 2.47 8.23
C LEU A 47 -0.12 3.29 7.01
N GLY A 48 0.10 4.60 7.19
CA GLY A 48 0.49 5.50 6.13
C GLY A 48 -0.65 5.74 5.14
N GLY A 49 -0.88 6.99 4.75
CA GLY A 49 -1.84 7.28 3.70
C GLY A 49 -1.32 6.78 2.35
N THR A 50 -2.22 6.44 1.43
CA THR A 50 -1.87 6.28 0.01
C THR A 50 -1.17 7.54 -0.51
N PRO A 51 0.00 7.45 -1.18
CA PRO A 51 0.65 8.60 -1.79
C PRO A 51 -0.30 9.36 -2.72
N LYS A 52 -0.17 10.69 -2.76
CA LYS A 52 -0.99 11.53 -3.64
C LYS A 52 -0.25 11.74 -4.95
N PHE A 53 -0.72 11.08 -6.01
CA PHE A 53 -0.14 11.20 -7.35
C PHE A 53 -0.82 12.29 -8.16
N HIS A 54 -0.05 13.00 -8.98
CA HIS A 54 -0.61 13.83 -10.04
C HIS A 54 -1.18 12.95 -11.15
N VAL A 55 -2.17 13.49 -11.85
CA VAL A 55 -2.89 12.78 -12.91
C VAL A 55 -2.68 13.51 -14.22
N MET A 56 -2.31 12.74 -15.25
CA MET A 56 -2.12 13.28 -16.59
C MET A 56 -3.42 13.89 -17.12
N ASN A 57 -3.28 14.82 -18.06
CA ASN A 57 -4.42 15.31 -18.80
C ASN A 57 -4.99 14.19 -19.69
N MET A 58 -6.25 13.83 -19.45
CA MET A 58 -6.95 12.75 -20.17
C MET A 58 -7.80 13.26 -21.33
N ASN A 59 -7.71 14.53 -21.71
CA ASN A 59 -8.49 15.11 -22.81
C ASN A 59 -7.91 14.79 -24.22
N THR A 60 -6.93 13.89 -24.32
CA THR A 60 -6.27 13.53 -25.58
C THR A 60 -7.10 12.52 -26.38
N ASP A 61 -6.88 12.48 -27.70
CA ASP A 61 -7.58 11.56 -28.61
C ASP A 61 -7.41 10.09 -28.22
N SER A 62 -6.33 9.74 -27.52
CA SER A 62 -6.10 8.39 -26.99
C SER A 62 -7.20 7.91 -26.04
N PHE A 63 -7.87 8.81 -25.32
CA PHE A 63 -8.93 8.48 -24.36
C PHE A 63 -10.34 8.68 -24.92
N LYS A 64 -10.47 9.20 -26.14
CA LYS A 64 -11.75 9.30 -26.86
C LYS A 64 -12.12 7.93 -27.42
N SER A 65 -12.65 7.06 -26.55
CA SER A 65 -13.44 5.86 -26.86
C SER A 65 -13.21 5.27 -28.26
N ASN A 66 -12.10 4.56 -28.45
CA ASN A 66 -12.11 3.46 -29.40
C ASN A 66 -12.71 2.27 -28.66
N ARG A 67 -14.03 2.06 -28.79
CA ARG A 67 -14.63 0.76 -28.50
C ARG A 67 -13.93 -0.26 -29.39
N THR A 68 -12.88 -0.87 -28.87
CA THR A 68 -12.16 -1.94 -29.53
C THR A 68 -13.18 -3.06 -29.72
N ARG A 69 -13.52 -3.36 -30.98
CA ARG A 69 -14.42 -4.46 -31.31
C ARG A 69 -13.80 -5.74 -30.75
N THR A 70 -14.38 -6.27 -29.68
CA THR A 70 -14.07 -7.62 -29.20
C THR A 70 -14.52 -8.62 -30.28
N PRO A 71 -13.71 -9.64 -30.60
CA PRO A 71 -14.13 -10.67 -31.55
C PRO A 71 -15.39 -11.36 -31.03
N ALA A 72 -16.37 -11.56 -31.91
CA ALA A 72 -17.64 -12.22 -31.61
C ALA A 72 -17.49 -13.70 -31.15
N SER A 73 -16.27 -14.24 -31.13
CA SER A 73 -15.95 -15.61 -30.70
C SER A 73 -15.63 -15.74 -29.21
N ARG A 74 -15.62 -14.65 -28.43
CA ARG A 74 -15.57 -14.75 -26.97
C ARG A 74 -17.01 -14.95 -26.49
N ASN A 75 -17.41 -16.20 -26.27
CA ASN A 75 -18.67 -16.54 -25.61
C ASN A 75 -18.63 -15.99 -24.17
N ILE A 76 -19.07 -14.74 -23.98
CA ILE A 76 -19.29 -14.09 -22.68
C ILE A 76 -20.78 -14.26 -22.31
N GLU A 77 -21.32 -15.47 -22.45
CA GLU A 77 -22.74 -15.73 -22.13
C GLU A 77 -22.95 -16.96 -21.22
N GLN A 78 -21.88 -17.59 -20.70
CA GLN A 78 -22.05 -18.69 -19.73
C GLN A 78 -21.26 -18.57 -18.41
N GLU A 79 -20.31 -17.63 -18.27
CA GLU A 79 -19.63 -17.39 -16.97
C GLU A 79 -20.12 -16.13 -16.24
N THR A 80 -20.69 -15.15 -16.95
CA THR A 80 -21.11 -13.85 -16.40
C THR A 80 -22.38 -13.95 -15.56
N THR A 81 -23.29 -14.89 -15.86
CA THR A 81 -24.59 -14.98 -15.21
C THR A 81 -24.57 -15.74 -13.87
N GLN A 82 -23.51 -16.51 -13.58
CA GLN A 82 -23.35 -17.19 -12.29
C GLN A 82 -22.45 -16.43 -11.29
N MET A 83 -21.57 -15.54 -11.75
CA MET A 83 -20.67 -14.78 -10.86
C MET A 83 -21.14 -13.36 -10.49
N GLN A 84 -22.16 -12.79 -11.16
CA GLN A 84 -22.71 -11.48 -10.78
C GLN A 84 -23.52 -11.52 -9.46
N ASN A 85 -23.85 -12.70 -8.93
CA ASN A 85 -24.60 -12.87 -7.68
C ASN A 85 -23.74 -13.17 -6.44
N GLU A 86 -22.41 -13.23 -6.55
CA GLU A 86 -21.51 -13.54 -5.41
C GLU A 86 -20.44 -12.47 -5.15
N LEU A 87 -20.82 -11.20 -5.31
CA LEU A 87 -20.09 -10.10 -4.67
C LEU A 87 -20.43 -10.03 -3.17
N ASN A 88 -20.07 -11.09 -2.46
CA ASN A 88 -19.98 -11.06 -1.00
C ASN A 88 -18.76 -10.20 -0.62
N THR A 89 -18.84 -9.44 0.48
CA THR A 89 -17.74 -8.64 1.04
C THR A 89 -16.44 -9.46 1.23
N SER A 90 -16.57 -10.78 1.44
CA SER A 90 -15.46 -11.75 1.44
C SER A 90 -14.62 -11.73 0.15
N SER A 91 -15.26 -11.51 -1.02
CA SER A 91 -14.60 -11.46 -2.33
C SER A 91 -13.71 -10.24 -2.50
N TYR A 92 -14.20 -9.03 -2.16
CA TYR A 92 -13.40 -7.81 -2.22
C TYR A 92 -12.24 -7.83 -1.23
N LYS A 93 -12.46 -8.38 -0.04
CA LYS A 93 -11.43 -8.50 1.01
C LYS A 93 -10.29 -9.41 0.57
N LYS A 94 -10.62 -10.61 0.07
CA LYS A 94 -9.62 -11.53 -0.49
C LYS A 94 -8.87 -10.88 -1.66
N THR A 95 -9.61 -10.26 -2.58
CA THR A 95 -9.04 -9.58 -3.75
C THR A 95 -8.08 -8.47 -3.35
N TYR A 96 -8.47 -7.60 -2.42
CA TYR A 96 -7.62 -6.52 -1.92
C TYR A 96 -6.31 -7.05 -1.33
N PHE A 97 -6.40 -8.05 -0.44
CA PHE A 97 -5.22 -8.65 0.18
C PHE A 97 -4.27 -9.26 -0.86
N MET A 98 -4.81 -10.01 -1.82
CA MET A 98 -4.02 -10.65 -2.88
C MET A 98 -3.30 -9.65 -3.78
N LEU A 99 -4.01 -8.59 -4.19
CA LEU A 99 -3.42 -7.51 -5.00
C LEU A 99 -2.33 -6.78 -4.21
N LEU A 100 -2.62 -6.42 -2.96
CA LEU A 100 -1.66 -5.72 -2.10
C LEU A 100 -0.39 -6.55 -1.85
N LEU A 101 -0.54 -7.86 -1.60
CA LEU A 101 0.58 -8.78 -1.40
C LEU A 101 1.43 -8.92 -2.68
N SER A 102 0.77 -9.12 -3.83
CA SER A 102 1.46 -9.21 -5.12
C SER A 102 2.22 -7.92 -5.47
N GLN A 103 1.63 -6.75 -5.17
CA GLN A 103 2.26 -5.45 -5.39
C GLN A 103 3.44 -5.22 -4.44
N TYR A 104 3.30 -5.60 -3.17
CA TYR A 104 4.38 -5.60 -2.19
C TYR A 104 5.56 -6.43 -2.66
N GLU A 105 5.35 -7.71 -2.99
CA GLU A 105 6.39 -8.61 -3.51
C GLU A 105 7.03 -8.11 -4.81
N THR A 106 6.28 -7.36 -5.62
CA THR A 106 6.82 -6.75 -6.84
C THR A 106 7.74 -5.57 -6.53
N LEU A 107 7.35 -4.69 -5.61
CA LEU A 107 8.17 -3.54 -5.22
C LEU A 107 9.45 -3.96 -4.50
N THR A 108 9.39 -4.96 -3.61
CA THR A 108 10.58 -5.48 -2.91
C THR A 108 11.57 -6.13 -3.85
N ARG A 109 11.08 -6.83 -4.89
CA ARG A 109 11.95 -7.36 -5.96
C ARG A 109 12.65 -6.25 -6.72
N LEU A 110 11.93 -5.16 -7.06
CA LEU A 110 12.47 -4.05 -7.85
C LEU A 110 13.63 -3.32 -7.17
N THR A 111 13.62 -3.15 -5.84
CA THR A 111 14.71 -2.49 -5.13
C THR A 111 15.87 -3.42 -4.80
N GLY A 112 15.64 -4.74 -4.79
CA GLY A 112 16.63 -5.73 -4.37
C GLY A 112 16.89 -5.71 -2.86
N THR A 113 16.16 -4.90 -2.10
CA THR A 113 16.28 -4.81 -0.65
C THR A 113 15.55 -5.98 0.00
N SER A 114 16.23 -6.68 0.91
CA SER A 114 15.58 -7.73 1.72
C SER A 114 14.56 -7.09 2.65
N GLN A 115 13.29 -7.31 2.36
CA GLN A 115 12.16 -6.79 3.13
C GLN A 115 11.45 -7.94 3.86
N PRO A 116 10.74 -7.66 4.98
CA PRO A 116 10.10 -8.69 5.79
C PRO A 116 9.11 -9.55 5.00
N GLN A 117 9.10 -10.86 5.24
CA GLN A 117 8.20 -11.79 4.54
C GLN A 117 6.94 -12.06 5.35
N ILE A 118 5.78 -12.12 4.69
CA ILE A 118 4.52 -12.50 5.33
C ILE A 118 4.36 -14.00 5.20
N ASN A 119 4.78 -14.72 6.23
CA ASN A 119 4.78 -16.18 6.23
C ASN A 119 3.50 -16.77 6.82
N VAL A 120 2.90 -16.09 7.78
CA VAL A 120 1.74 -16.58 8.53
C VAL A 120 0.68 -15.49 8.59
N CYS A 121 -0.50 -15.81 8.08
CA CYS A 121 -1.66 -14.91 8.08
C CYS A 121 -2.93 -15.77 8.17
N PRO A 122 -3.41 -16.09 9.38
CA PRO A 122 -4.50 -17.06 9.55
C PRO A 122 -5.77 -16.67 8.77
N GLY A 123 -6.11 -15.38 8.72
CA GLY A 123 -7.27 -14.86 8.00
C GLY A 123 -7.18 -14.94 6.47
N PHE A 124 -5.98 -15.13 5.91
CA PHE A 124 -5.74 -15.15 4.47
C PHE A 124 -4.82 -16.30 4.03
N HIS A 125 -4.69 -17.35 4.83
CA HIS A 125 -3.72 -18.43 4.59
C HIS A 125 -3.88 -19.08 3.22
N SER A 126 -5.10 -19.44 2.84
CA SER A 126 -5.42 -20.00 1.51
C SER A 126 -5.04 -19.06 0.37
N SER A 127 -5.19 -17.75 0.59
CA SER A 127 -4.88 -16.71 -0.40
C SER A 127 -3.37 -16.63 -0.64
N ILE A 128 -2.58 -16.65 0.45
CA ILE A 128 -1.10 -16.68 0.36
C ILE A 128 -0.62 -17.92 -0.41
N VAL A 129 -1.18 -19.10 -0.08
CA VAL A 129 -0.82 -20.35 -0.76
C VAL A 129 -1.17 -20.29 -2.25
N GLU A 130 -2.36 -19.81 -2.60
CA GLU A 130 -2.79 -19.63 -3.98
C GLU A 130 -1.87 -18.70 -4.76
N LEU A 131 -1.51 -17.53 -4.20
CA LEU A 131 -0.63 -16.56 -4.86
C LEU A 131 0.75 -17.16 -5.14
N ARG A 132 1.35 -17.82 -4.15
CA ARG A 132 2.69 -18.41 -4.27
C ARG A 132 2.76 -19.52 -5.29
N ASN A 133 1.67 -20.27 -5.47
CA ASN A 133 1.58 -21.28 -6.52
C ASN A 133 1.44 -20.68 -7.92
N GLN A 134 0.91 -19.45 -8.04
CA GLN A 134 0.69 -18.77 -9.32
C GLN A 134 1.89 -17.93 -9.77
N ILE A 135 2.74 -17.46 -8.85
CA ILE A 135 3.94 -16.70 -9.20
C ILE A 135 5.03 -17.70 -9.64
N PRO A 136 5.43 -17.73 -10.93
CA PRO A 136 6.55 -18.57 -11.33
C PRO A 136 7.80 -18.14 -10.56
N HIS A 137 8.51 -19.12 -9.97
CA HIS A 137 9.83 -18.96 -9.36
C HIS A 137 10.90 -18.65 -10.41
N THR A 138 10.69 -17.65 -11.25
CA THR A 138 11.74 -17.10 -12.10
C THR A 138 12.59 -16.20 -11.22
N SER A 139 13.78 -16.69 -10.85
CA SER A 139 14.88 -15.87 -10.34
C SER A 139 15.22 -14.79 -11.36
N LEU A 140 14.54 -13.64 -11.29
CA LEU A 140 14.99 -12.42 -11.93
C LEU A 140 16.10 -11.84 -11.05
N THR A 141 17.30 -12.40 -11.24
CA THR A 141 18.53 -11.82 -10.74
C THR A 141 18.76 -10.52 -11.51
N ASN A 142 18.65 -9.39 -10.82
CA ASN A 142 18.89 -8.02 -11.30
C ASN A 142 17.71 -7.35 -12.02
N SER A 143 16.66 -6.99 -11.27
CA SER A 143 15.78 -5.90 -11.71
C SER A 143 16.43 -4.56 -11.34
N ASN A 144 17.05 -3.89 -12.31
CA ASN A 144 17.42 -2.50 -12.15
C ASN A 144 16.15 -1.66 -12.29
N VAL A 145 15.86 -0.82 -11.29
CA VAL A 145 14.81 0.21 -11.40
C VAL A 145 15.16 1.11 -12.58
N ASN A 146 14.27 1.22 -13.57
CA ASN A 146 14.50 2.09 -14.71
C ASN A 146 14.07 3.51 -14.38
N LEU A 147 15.04 4.34 -13.99
CA LEU A 147 14.83 5.76 -13.74
C LEU A 147 15.22 6.56 -14.98
N ASN A 148 14.26 7.28 -15.56
CA ASN A 148 14.47 8.12 -16.73
C ASN A 148 13.78 9.49 -16.56
N PHE A 149 14.09 10.17 -15.46
CA PHE A 149 13.62 11.54 -15.22
C PHE A 149 14.80 12.53 -15.29
N SER A 150 14.53 13.73 -15.79
CA SER A 150 15.46 14.87 -15.74
C SER A 150 15.53 15.46 -14.34
N LEU A 151 16.74 15.84 -13.92
CA LEU A 151 16.99 16.62 -12.70
C LEU A 151 16.79 18.14 -12.88
N ASP A 152 16.38 18.59 -14.08
CA ASP A 152 15.95 19.97 -14.28
C ASP A 152 14.60 20.21 -13.58
N THR A 153 14.69 20.61 -12.30
CA THR A 153 13.51 20.80 -11.45
C THR A 153 12.62 21.96 -11.90
N ALA A 154 13.10 22.85 -12.77
CA ALA A 154 12.30 23.92 -13.34
C ALA A 154 11.21 23.38 -14.28
N ALA A 155 11.44 22.21 -14.90
CA ALA A 155 10.47 21.54 -15.76
C ALA A 155 9.42 20.73 -14.99
N TRP A 156 9.57 20.56 -13.67
CA TRP A 156 8.69 19.71 -12.85
C TRP A 156 7.39 20.42 -12.50
N ASN A 157 6.47 20.46 -13.46
CA ASN A 157 5.06 20.81 -13.29
C ASN A 157 4.20 19.57 -12.99
N ASP A 158 2.91 19.77 -12.74
CA ASP A 158 1.94 18.69 -12.45
C ASP A 158 1.90 17.63 -13.55
N GLU A 159 1.97 18.04 -14.83
CA GLU A 159 1.96 17.12 -15.97
C GLU A 159 3.21 16.24 -16.00
N TYR A 160 4.39 16.82 -15.70
CA TYR A 160 5.65 16.09 -15.63
C TYR A 160 5.62 15.10 -14.45
N LEU A 161 5.21 15.55 -13.27
CA LEU A 161 5.14 14.69 -12.08
C LEU A 161 4.11 13.56 -12.22
N ALA A 162 3.07 13.74 -13.04
CA ALA A 162 2.13 12.68 -13.37
C ALA A 162 2.75 11.53 -14.20
N LEU A 163 3.87 11.77 -14.88
CA LEU A 163 4.63 10.76 -15.65
C LEU A 163 5.67 10.01 -14.80
N PHE A 164 6.01 10.55 -13.63
CA PHE A 164 7.05 10.03 -12.73
C PHE A 164 6.48 9.89 -11.30
N PRO A 165 5.53 8.97 -11.08
CA PRO A 165 4.90 8.79 -9.76
C PRO A 165 5.93 8.43 -8.67
N GLU A 166 7.06 7.83 -9.01
CA GLU A 166 8.18 7.58 -8.08
C GLU A 166 8.70 8.84 -7.38
N LEU A 167 8.61 10.02 -8.03
CA LEU A 167 9.01 11.30 -7.44
C LEU A 167 7.99 11.82 -6.42
N MET A 168 6.77 11.29 -6.41
CA MET A 168 5.70 11.66 -5.48
C MET A 168 5.70 10.80 -4.21
N LEU A 169 6.63 9.87 -4.08
CA LEU A 169 6.75 9.03 -2.90
C LEU A 169 7.37 9.79 -1.71
N PRO A 170 6.89 9.56 -0.49
CA PRO A 170 7.51 10.10 0.72
C PRO A 170 8.73 9.26 1.15
N LEU A 171 9.69 9.90 1.84
CA LEU A 171 10.81 9.21 2.49
C LEU A 171 10.52 8.77 3.93
N SER A 172 9.35 9.13 4.48
CA SER A 172 8.98 8.81 5.86
C SER A 172 7.84 7.79 5.93
N LEU A 173 7.83 7.00 7.01
CA LEU A 173 6.81 5.97 7.25
C LEU A 173 5.45 6.54 7.71
N GLY A 174 5.43 7.69 8.36
CA GLY A 174 4.20 8.25 8.96
C GLY A 174 3.48 9.25 8.06
N GLU A 175 4.22 10.00 7.25
CA GLU A 175 3.69 11.13 6.50
C GLU A 175 3.78 10.88 4.98
N ASN A 176 2.93 11.58 4.23
CA ASN A 176 2.92 11.57 2.77
C ASN A 176 3.61 12.79 2.17
N GLN A 177 4.14 13.65 3.02
CA GLN A 177 4.85 14.86 2.70
C GLN A 177 6.04 14.99 3.65
N PRO A 178 7.14 15.63 3.24
CA PRO A 178 7.42 16.07 1.87
C PRO A 178 7.57 14.90 0.89
N THR A 179 7.29 15.13 -0.39
CA THR A 179 7.56 14.15 -1.46
C THR A 179 9.04 14.15 -1.83
N LEU A 180 9.48 13.10 -2.52
CA LEU A 180 10.83 13.04 -3.06
C LEU A 180 11.12 14.23 -4.01
N ALA A 181 10.14 14.66 -4.81
CA ALA A 181 10.27 15.83 -5.66
C ALA A 181 10.57 17.10 -4.85
N ASP A 182 9.87 17.28 -3.73
CA ASP A 182 10.09 18.42 -2.83
C ASP A 182 11.49 18.36 -2.20
N ILE A 183 11.93 17.17 -1.79
CA ILE A 183 13.26 16.97 -1.18
C ILE A 183 14.38 17.25 -2.19
N ILE A 184 14.25 16.77 -3.43
CA ILE A 184 15.23 17.04 -4.49
C ILE A 184 15.29 18.53 -4.81
N LYS A 185 14.13 19.21 -4.91
CA LYS A 185 14.05 20.66 -5.10
C LYS A 185 14.68 21.43 -3.94
N GLN A 186 14.34 21.08 -2.70
CA GLN A 186 14.80 21.77 -1.50
C GLN A 186 16.31 21.64 -1.29
N HIS A 187 16.88 20.46 -1.57
CA HIS A 187 18.30 20.18 -1.36
C HIS A 187 19.17 20.42 -2.60
N ASN A 188 18.58 20.88 -3.72
CA ASN A 188 19.25 21.09 -5.00
C ASN A 188 20.09 19.87 -5.41
N VAL A 189 19.49 18.68 -5.46
CA VAL A 189 20.21 17.46 -5.86
C VAL A 189 20.58 17.55 -7.35
N ILE A 190 21.88 17.64 -7.64
CA ILE A 190 22.42 17.76 -9.00
C ILE A 190 22.90 16.40 -9.54
N ASP A 191 23.28 15.48 -8.66
CA ASP A 191 23.79 14.16 -9.03
C ASP A 191 22.65 13.13 -9.18
N PHE A 192 22.56 12.52 -10.37
CA PHE A 192 21.59 11.48 -10.67
C PHE A 192 21.78 10.25 -9.80
N LYS A 193 23.01 9.90 -9.41
CA LYS A 193 23.27 8.75 -8.54
C LYS A 193 22.71 8.98 -7.14
N GLN A 194 22.79 10.22 -6.64
CA GLN A 194 22.17 10.61 -5.38
C GLN A 194 20.64 10.54 -5.48
N ALA A 195 20.06 11.06 -6.56
CA ALA A 195 18.63 10.99 -6.81
C ALA A 195 18.13 9.54 -6.92
N GLU A 196 18.85 8.66 -7.60
CA GLU A 196 18.56 7.23 -7.68
C GLU A 196 18.55 6.57 -6.29
N GLY A 197 19.53 6.90 -5.44
CA GLY A 197 19.58 6.42 -4.06
C GLY A 197 18.34 6.83 -3.26
N LEU A 198 17.90 8.08 -3.41
CA LEU A 198 16.69 8.58 -2.77
C LEU A 198 15.41 7.92 -3.30
N VAL A 199 15.32 7.67 -4.61
CA VAL A 199 14.19 6.93 -5.20
C VAL A 199 14.11 5.52 -4.63
N LYS A 200 15.24 4.80 -4.57
CA LYS A 200 15.29 3.45 -3.96
C LYS A 200 14.83 3.48 -2.50
N GLN A 201 15.30 4.44 -1.72
CA GLN A 201 14.87 4.63 -0.33
C GLN A 201 13.37 4.92 -0.22
N ALA A 202 12.81 5.74 -1.12
CA ALA A 202 11.38 6.06 -1.13
C ALA A 202 10.54 4.81 -1.45
N ILE A 203 10.97 4.01 -2.43
CA ILE A 203 10.31 2.75 -2.79
C ILE A 203 10.38 1.75 -1.63
N ASP A 204 11.53 1.62 -0.97
CA ASP A 204 11.68 0.75 0.20
C ASP A 204 10.81 1.19 1.38
N THR A 205 10.72 2.50 1.60
CA THR A 205 9.84 3.07 2.63
C THR A 205 8.37 2.78 2.30
N HIS A 206 7.98 2.93 1.04
CA HIS A 206 6.62 2.63 0.58
C HIS A 206 6.31 1.14 0.68
N ALA A 207 7.24 0.26 0.28
CA ALA A 207 7.09 -1.19 0.43
C ALA A 207 6.89 -1.57 1.91
N LEU A 208 7.63 -0.95 2.83
CA LEU A 208 7.44 -1.17 4.26
C LEU A 208 6.07 -0.68 4.76
N LYS A 209 5.49 0.39 4.19
CA LYS A 209 4.10 0.79 4.48
C LYS A 209 3.12 -0.30 4.04
N LEU A 210 3.29 -0.86 2.84
CA LEU A 210 2.45 -1.96 2.35
C LEU A 210 2.57 -3.20 3.23
N TYR A 211 3.79 -3.54 3.67
CA TYR A 211 4.02 -4.64 4.61
C TYR A 211 3.23 -4.44 5.92
N LYS A 212 3.31 -3.25 6.52
CA LYS A 212 2.57 -2.93 7.74
C LYS A 212 1.06 -3.01 7.54
N GLU A 213 0.57 -2.61 6.37
CA GLU A 213 -0.83 -2.76 6.04
C GLU A 213 -1.23 -4.24 5.92
N LEU A 214 -0.42 -5.06 5.26
CA LEU A 214 -0.67 -6.49 5.15
C LEU A 214 -0.63 -7.19 6.52
N GLU A 215 0.32 -6.85 7.39
CA GLU A 215 0.39 -7.33 8.78
C GLU A 215 -0.90 -6.95 9.55
N TYR A 216 -1.34 -5.71 9.39
CA TYR A 216 -2.58 -5.25 10.01
C TYR A 216 -3.82 -5.97 9.47
N LEU A 217 -3.89 -6.24 8.16
CA LEU A 217 -4.95 -7.06 7.55
C LEU A 217 -4.91 -8.50 8.11
N CYS A 218 -3.73 -9.07 8.35
CA CYS A 218 -3.61 -10.40 8.94
C CYS A 218 -4.18 -10.47 10.36
N GLU A 219 -3.96 -9.43 11.18
CA GLU A 219 -4.47 -9.36 12.55
C GLU A 219 -5.96 -8.99 12.60
N ASN A 220 -6.38 -7.99 11.84
CA ASN A 220 -7.68 -7.31 11.99
C ASN A 220 -8.67 -7.67 10.87
N GLY A 221 -8.20 -8.34 9.82
CA GLY A 221 -8.96 -8.68 8.63
C GLY A 221 -9.14 -7.50 7.66
N ALA A 222 -9.38 -6.29 8.14
CA ALA A 222 -9.68 -5.12 7.32
C ALA A 222 -8.76 -3.94 7.68
N SER A 223 -8.54 -3.03 6.73
CA SER A 223 -7.79 -1.78 6.89
C SER A 223 -8.63 -0.58 6.45
N SER A 224 -8.21 0.63 6.82
CA SER A 224 -8.86 1.87 6.33
C SER A 224 -8.76 2.00 4.81
N ASN A 225 -7.65 1.55 4.21
CA ASN A 225 -7.47 1.55 2.75
C ASN A 225 -8.29 0.45 2.06
N TYR A 226 -8.52 -0.70 2.70
CA TYR A 226 -9.47 -1.71 2.23
C TYR A 226 -10.88 -1.12 2.08
N TYR A 227 -11.40 -0.41 3.10
CA TYR A 227 -12.73 0.19 2.99
C TYR A 227 -12.81 1.28 1.92
N LYS A 228 -11.75 2.06 1.70
CA LYS A 228 -11.70 3.01 0.57
C LYS A 228 -11.79 2.28 -0.78
N PHE A 229 -11.10 1.16 -0.90
CA PHE A 229 -11.15 0.32 -2.09
C PHE A 229 -12.53 -0.29 -2.29
N GLU A 230 -13.11 -0.95 -1.28
CA GLU A 230 -14.45 -1.54 -1.34
C GLU A 230 -15.52 -0.49 -1.69
N ASN A 231 -15.49 0.67 -1.05
CA ASN A 231 -16.41 1.77 -1.35
C ASN A 231 -16.27 2.26 -2.79
N LEU A 232 -15.04 2.39 -3.29
CA LEU A 232 -14.82 2.80 -4.68
C LEU A 232 -15.37 1.76 -5.66
N LEU A 233 -15.10 0.48 -5.44
CA LEU A 233 -15.59 -0.58 -6.33
C LEU A 233 -17.11 -0.62 -6.34
N THR A 234 -17.72 -0.55 -5.16
CA THR A 234 -19.17 -0.49 -5.01
C THR A 234 -19.75 0.72 -5.77
N ASP A 235 -19.10 1.88 -5.70
CA ASP A 235 -19.56 3.08 -6.41
C ASP A 235 -19.46 2.95 -7.94
N ILE A 236 -18.37 2.35 -8.43
CA ILE A 236 -18.17 2.06 -9.86
C ILE A 236 -19.25 1.10 -10.38
N ASP A 237 -19.48 0.01 -9.66
CA ASP A 237 -20.45 -1.04 -10.02
C ASP A 237 -21.89 -0.49 -10.03
N GLN A 238 -22.24 0.37 -9.06
CA GLN A 238 -23.57 0.94 -8.94
C GLN A 238 -23.85 2.07 -9.93
N LYS A 239 -22.91 3.00 -10.12
CA LYS A 239 -23.17 4.23 -10.89
C LYS A 239 -22.85 4.12 -12.38
N LYS A 240 -22.10 3.10 -12.82
CA LYS A 240 -21.71 2.77 -14.21
C LYS A 240 -21.12 3.91 -15.08
N ASN A 241 -20.98 5.12 -14.53
CA ASN A 241 -20.53 6.32 -15.25
C ASN A 241 -19.08 6.68 -14.91
N PHE A 242 -18.23 5.68 -14.65
CA PHE A 242 -16.81 5.89 -14.36
C PHE A 242 -15.99 6.03 -15.65
N ILE A 243 -16.19 7.14 -16.35
CA ILE A 243 -15.57 7.45 -17.65
C ILE A 243 -14.12 7.95 -17.54
N PRO A 244 -13.27 7.83 -18.58
CA PRO A 244 -11.93 8.41 -18.56
C PRO A 244 -11.99 9.92 -18.37
N SER A 245 -11.52 10.40 -17.21
CA SER A 245 -11.41 11.83 -16.90
C SER A 245 -10.33 12.04 -15.84
N LYS A 246 -9.72 13.24 -15.82
CA LYS A 246 -8.72 13.60 -14.78
C LYS A 246 -9.30 13.42 -13.37
N LEU A 247 -10.58 13.73 -13.18
CA LEU A 247 -11.28 13.57 -11.90
C LEU A 247 -11.39 12.09 -11.50
N HIS A 248 -11.89 11.23 -12.40
CA HIS A 248 -12.08 9.81 -12.09
C HIS A 248 -10.75 9.08 -11.90
N ALA A 249 -9.73 9.38 -12.71
CA ALA A 249 -8.39 8.87 -12.48
C ALA A 249 -7.80 9.35 -11.14
N SER A 250 -8.04 10.61 -10.74
CA SER A 250 -7.63 11.10 -9.42
C SER A 250 -8.36 10.39 -8.27
N ILE A 251 -9.65 10.07 -8.43
CA ILE A 251 -10.40 9.28 -7.44
C ILE A 251 -9.83 7.87 -7.35
N LEU A 252 -9.56 7.25 -8.50
CA LEU A 252 -9.03 5.90 -8.59
C LEU A 252 -7.66 5.78 -7.89
N PHE A 253 -6.72 6.67 -8.21
CA PHE A 253 -5.36 6.63 -7.67
C PHE A 253 -5.23 7.07 -6.21
N LYS A 254 -6.33 7.49 -5.56
CA LYS A 254 -6.38 7.64 -4.09
C LYS A 254 -6.47 6.30 -3.36
N THR A 255 -6.66 5.19 -4.06
CA THR A 255 -6.70 3.86 -3.46
C THR A 255 -5.34 3.18 -3.62
N THR A 256 -4.90 2.46 -2.58
CA THR A 256 -3.58 1.83 -2.53
C THR A 256 -3.32 0.96 -3.75
N ILE A 257 -4.28 0.10 -4.14
CA ILE A 257 -4.13 -0.83 -5.27
C ILE A 257 -3.83 -0.10 -6.59
N PHE A 258 -4.65 0.88 -6.97
CA PHE A 258 -4.47 1.55 -8.27
C PHE A 258 -3.28 2.54 -8.24
N SER A 259 -2.98 3.11 -7.07
CA SER A 259 -1.80 3.95 -6.86
C SER A 259 -0.49 3.14 -7.02
N ASN A 260 -0.45 1.91 -6.50
CA ASN A 260 0.69 1.01 -6.66
C ASN A 260 0.80 0.51 -8.09
N MET A 261 -0.32 0.32 -8.78
CA MET A 261 -0.33 -0.11 -10.18
C MET A 261 0.37 0.91 -11.09
N ILE A 262 0.10 2.21 -10.93
CA ILE A 262 0.80 3.24 -11.71
C ILE A 262 2.28 3.32 -11.34
N LEU A 263 2.62 3.18 -10.05
CA LEU A 263 4.00 3.20 -9.59
C LEU A 263 4.79 2.01 -10.14
N ILE A 264 4.29 0.78 -9.98
CA ILE A 264 4.94 -0.43 -10.49
C ILE A 264 5.12 -0.34 -12.00
N ASN A 265 4.10 0.15 -12.72
CA ASN A 265 4.18 0.32 -14.16
C ASN A 265 5.26 1.34 -14.58
N SER A 266 5.41 2.45 -13.85
CA SER A 266 6.48 3.42 -14.13
C SER A 266 7.87 2.82 -13.87
N LEU A 267 8.03 2.02 -12.82
CA LEU A 267 9.33 1.42 -12.44
C LEU A 267 9.74 0.26 -13.34
N GLN A 268 8.76 -0.50 -13.85
CA GLN A 268 8.95 -1.65 -14.74
C GLN A 268 9.06 -1.26 -16.22
N TYR A 269 9.09 0.03 -16.54
CA TYR A 269 9.16 0.49 -17.92
C TYR A 269 10.29 -0.20 -18.71
N GLN A 270 9.92 -0.99 -19.71
CA GLN A 270 10.83 -1.60 -20.68
C GLN A 270 10.67 -0.88 -22.02
N LYS A 271 11.75 -0.24 -22.49
CA LYS A 271 11.82 0.39 -23.80
C LYS A 271 11.74 -0.71 -24.88
N ASP A 272 10.61 -0.81 -25.56
CA ASP A 272 10.40 -1.59 -26.79
C ASP A 272 11.07 -2.98 -26.83
N GLN A 273 10.75 -3.86 -25.90
CA GLN A 273 10.80 -5.28 -26.22
C GLN A 273 9.45 -5.66 -26.82
N ARG A 274 9.46 -6.21 -28.03
CA ARG A 274 8.27 -6.83 -28.65
C ARG A 274 7.68 -7.81 -27.64
N SER A 275 6.66 -7.38 -26.91
CA SER A 275 5.99 -8.22 -25.94
C SER A 275 5.32 -9.35 -26.71
N ILE A 276 5.77 -10.57 -26.47
CA ILE A 276 5.03 -11.77 -26.86
C ILE A 276 3.65 -11.61 -26.23
N ALA A 277 2.60 -11.79 -27.03
CA ALA A 277 1.20 -11.52 -26.69
C ALA A 277 0.65 -12.30 -25.47
N SER A 278 1.48 -13.06 -24.77
CA SER A 278 1.14 -13.87 -23.59
C SER A 278 1.49 -13.22 -22.25
N TYR A 279 2.12 -12.05 -22.21
CA TYR A 279 2.44 -11.37 -20.93
C TYR A 279 1.27 -10.56 -20.34
N ASP A 280 0.17 -10.39 -21.09
CA ASP A 280 -0.88 -9.41 -20.78
C ASP A 280 -2.09 -9.97 -20.00
N SER A 281 -2.05 -11.25 -19.59
CA SER A 281 -3.24 -11.93 -19.04
C SER A 281 -3.07 -12.62 -17.68
N SER A 282 -1.89 -12.59 -17.05
CA SER A 282 -1.64 -13.36 -15.81
C SER A 282 -1.41 -12.52 -14.55
N SER A 283 -1.35 -11.19 -14.63
CA SER A 283 -1.23 -10.37 -13.42
C SER A 283 -2.61 -10.20 -12.78
N ALA A 284 -2.72 -10.44 -11.47
CA ALA A 284 -3.97 -10.27 -10.72
C ALA A 284 -4.58 -8.85 -10.90
N ASN A 285 -3.74 -7.84 -11.18
CA ASN A 285 -4.16 -6.47 -11.50
C ASN A 285 -4.94 -6.36 -12.83
N ALA A 286 -4.64 -7.19 -13.84
CA ALA A 286 -5.35 -7.16 -15.12
C ALA A 286 -6.80 -7.66 -14.96
N SER A 287 -7.01 -8.65 -14.08
CA SER A 287 -8.33 -9.21 -13.79
C SER A 287 -9.28 -8.17 -13.21
N ILE A 288 -8.82 -7.38 -12.22
CA ILE A 288 -9.69 -6.36 -11.60
C ILE A 288 -10.00 -5.18 -12.54
N VAL A 289 -9.05 -4.79 -13.39
CA VAL A 289 -9.27 -3.73 -14.39
C VAL A 289 -10.33 -4.16 -15.42
N ASP A 290 -10.28 -5.42 -15.86
CA ASP A 290 -11.25 -5.97 -16.81
C ASP A 290 -12.62 -6.22 -16.16
N GLN A 291 -12.65 -6.65 -14.88
CA GLN A 291 -13.90 -6.81 -14.12
C GLN A 291 -14.66 -5.50 -13.93
N LEU A 292 -13.95 -4.39 -13.71
CA LEU A 292 -14.55 -3.07 -13.45
C LEU A 292 -14.82 -2.26 -14.73
N ASP A 293 -14.64 -2.85 -15.91
CA ASP A 293 -14.72 -2.17 -17.21
C ASP A 293 -13.84 -0.91 -17.30
N LEU A 294 -12.68 -0.92 -16.63
CA LEU A 294 -11.74 0.19 -16.59
C LEU A 294 -10.69 0.10 -17.70
N GLY A 295 -11.10 -0.33 -18.89
CA GLY A 295 -10.19 -0.59 -20.02
C GLY A 295 -9.32 0.61 -20.41
N TRP A 296 -9.79 1.84 -20.15
CA TRP A 296 -9.04 3.07 -20.38
C TRP A 296 -7.80 3.21 -19.49
N ILE A 297 -7.71 2.49 -18.35
CA ILE A 297 -6.50 2.52 -17.51
C ILE A 297 -5.32 1.89 -18.25
N LYS A 298 -5.54 0.82 -19.03
CA LYS A 298 -4.48 0.23 -19.86
C LYS A 298 -3.92 1.29 -20.83
N THR A 299 -4.80 2.11 -21.39
CA THR A 299 -4.41 3.28 -22.19
C THR A 299 -3.66 4.32 -21.37
N TYR A 300 -4.11 4.63 -20.15
CA TYR A 300 -3.42 5.56 -19.24
C TYR A 300 -1.98 5.12 -18.96
N LEU A 301 -1.80 3.86 -18.56
CA LEU A 301 -0.48 3.28 -18.31
C LEU A 301 0.41 3.31 -19.56
N LYS A 302 -0.18 3.01 -20.73
CA LYS A 302 0.54 3.08 -22.02
C LYS A 302 0.99 4.49 -22.35
N GLU A 303 0.12 5.49 -22.20
CA GLU A 303 0.48 6.90 -22.45
C GLU A 303 1.55 7.39 -21.47
N MET A 304 1.46 7.00 -20.19
CA MET A 304 2.48 7.33 -19.17
C MET A 304 3.87 6.83 -19.60
N ASN A 305 3.92 5.62 -20.18
CA ASN A 305 5.16 5.00 -20.65
C ASN A 305 5.70 5.58 -21.96
N LYS A 306 4.96 6.44 -22.68
CA LYS A 306 5.50 7.13 -23.87
C LYS A 306 6.44 8.28 -23.53
N ARG A 307 6.75 8.49 -22.25
CA ARG A 307 7.72 9.49 -21.77
C ARG A 307 9.05 9.37 -22.54
N LYS A 308 9.43 10.46 -23.23
CA LYS A 308 10.70 10.60 -23.97
C LYS A 308 11.79 11.08 -23.05
#